data_AF-A0AAI9R8B3-F1
#
_entry.id   AF-A0AAI9R8B3-F1
#
_cell.length_a   1.000
_cell.length_b   1.000
_cell.length_c   1.000
_cell.angle_alpha   90.00
_cell.angle_beta   90.00
_cell.angle_gamma   90.00
#
_symmetry.space_group_name_H-M   'P 1'
#
loop_
_entity.id
_entity.type
_entity.pdbx_description
1 polymer ?
#
loop_
_entity_poly.entity_id
_entity_poly.type
_entity_poly.pdbx_seq_one_letter_code
_entity_poly.pdbx_strand_id
1 'polypeptide(L)'
;MGTRTISLALAMLMLTGTLITPALADDPESNEPVWEWPEPLPPQDDYVLGDSLLHIYGPISASSNISATWVTNISLRDDYGVDLLPDRALGVRAQIDQHLGDGDGWLSIPEIADFVSLVEDARNLTDSESLGCCVVDYLPLQMSKGMEVIVIPPANGSVESNGSWGWMESAELSGVTDSRTTRILDVPRVGGVLE
;
A
#
# COMPACT_ATOMS: atom_id res chain seq x y z
N MET A 1 -11.29 50.34 -41.79
CA MET A 1 -11.51 51.40 -40.77
C MET A 1 -12.82 52.08 -41.11
N GLY A 2 -13.83 51.93 -40.27
CA GLY A 2 -15.20 52.40 -40.56
C GLY A 2 -16.19 51.91 -39.53
N THR A 3 -16.20 52.63 -38.43
CA THR A 3 -16.95 52.60 -37.17
C THR A 3 -18.42 52.12 -37.23
N ARG A 4 -18.80 51.37 -36.19
CA ARG A 4 -20.18 50.95 -35.85
C ARG A 4 -21.02 52.14 -35.38
N THR A 5 -22.29 52.19 -35.76
CA THR A 5 -23.36 52.81 -34.96
C THR A 5 -24.63 51.95 -35.08
N ILE A 6 -25.03 51.33 -33.96
CA ILE A 6 -26.30 50.62 -33.80
C ILE A 6 -27.14 51.46 -32.85
N SER A 7 -28.29 51.95 -33.33
CA SER A 7 -29.32 52.58 -32.50
C SER A 7 -30.16 51.50 -31.81
N LEU A 8 -30.42 51.72 -30.52
CA LEU A 8 -31.39 50.99 -29.71
C LEU A 8 -32.83 51.36 -30.12
N ALA A 9 -33.69 50.36 -30.24
CA ALA A 9 -35.12 50.51 -29.96
C ALA A 9 -35.61 49.28 -29.19
N LEU A 10 -36.14 49.57 -28.00
CA LEU A 10 -36.59 48.67 -26.96
C LEU A 10 -38.03 48.23 -27.25
N ALA A 11 -38.31 46.93 -27.21
CA ALA A 11 -39.68 46.42 -27.07
C ALA A 11 -39.64 45.24 -26.09
N MET A 12 -40.03 45.51 -24.85
CA MET A 12 -40.37 44.50 -23.84
C MET A 12 -41.62 43.74 -24.32
N LEU A 13 -41.51 42.42 -24.43
CA LEU A 13 -42.67 41.54 -24.29
C LEU A 13 -42.38 40.57 -23.14
N MET A 14 -43.08 40.78 -22.04
CA MET A 14 -43.10 39.91 -20.88
C MET A 14 -43.79 38.60 -21.27
N LEU A 15 -43.03 37.50 -21.33
CA LEU A 15 -43.61 36.16 -21.19
C LEU A 15 -42.99 35.48 -19.98
N THR A 16 -43.85 35.24 -19.00
CA THR A 16 -43.64 34.37 -17.85
C THR A 16 -43.27 32.97 -18.30
N GLY A 17 -42.04 32.54 -18.01
CA GLY A 17 -41.57 31.17 -18.21
C GLY A 17 -40.88 30.69 -16.95
N THR A 18 -41.46 29.69 -16.31
CA THR A 18 -40.94 28.94 -15.17
C THR A 18 -39.49 28.50 -15.37
N LEU A 19 -38.67 28.68 -14.32
CA LEU A 19 -37.32 28.12 -14.20
C LEU A 19 -37.36 26.60 -14.34
N ILE A 20 -36.76 26.07 -15.40
CA ILE A 20 -36.33 24.68 -15.45
C ILE A 20 -34.81 24.73 -15.45
N THR A 21 -34.23 24.43 -14.29
CA THR A 21 -32.80 24.09 -14.15
C THR A 21 -32.54 22.88 -15.05
N PRO A 22 -31.57 22.90 -15.98
CA PRO A 22 -31.12 21.64 -16.55
C PRO A 22 -30.47 20.84 -15.42
N ALA A 23 -31.07 19.69 -15.13
CA ALA A 23 -30.46 18.68 -14.29
C ALA A 23 -29.09 18.35 -14.88
N LEU A 24 -28.05 18.35 -14.02
CA LEU A 24 -26.81 17.67 -14.34
C LEU A 24 -27.19 16.27 -14.82
N ALA A 25 -26.76 15.93 -16.03
CA ALA A 25 -26.79 14.56 -16.47
C ALA A 25 -25.85 13.79 -15.54
N ASP A 26 -26.41 12.90 -14.72
CA ASP A 26 -25.67 11.81 -14.11
C ASP A 26 -25.00 11.04 -15.26
N ASP A 27 -23.66 11.04 -15.26
CA ASP A 27 -22.85 10.23 -16.16
C ASP A 27 -23.10 8.75 -15.79
N PRO A 28 -23.68 7.94 -16.68
CA PRO A 28 -24.00 6.56 -16.35
C PRO A 28 -22.72 5.72 -16.38
N GLU A 29 -22.36 5.19 -15.21
CA GLU A 29 -21.49 4.03 -15.03
C GLU A 29 -20.02 4.19 -15.50
N SER A 30 -19.22 4.94 -14.72
CA SER A 30 -17.86 4.43 -14.48
C SER A 30 -18.00 3.20 -13.58
N ASN A 31 -18.06 2.02 -14.18
CA ASN A 31 -18.00 0.73 -13.48
C ASN A 31 -16.60 0.42 -12.92
N GLU A 32 -15.74 1.45 -12.82
CA GLU A 32 -14.45 1.38 -12.15
C GLU A 32 -14.71 1.25 -10.64
N PRO A 33 -14.17 0.24 -9.97
CA PRO A 33 -14.29 0.16 -8.52
C PRO A 33 -13.71 1.44 -7.92
N VAL A 34 -14.54 2.22 -7.23
CA VAL A 34 -14.07 3.33 -6.41
C VAL A 34 -13.29 2.72 -5.26
N TRP A 35 -11.97 2.66 -5.42
CA TRP A 35 -11.08 2.12 -4.40
C TRP A 35 -11.01 3.11 -3.24
N GLU A 36 -11.56 2.72 -2.09
CA GLU A 36 -11.40 3.48 -0.85
C GLU A 36 -10.05 3.12 -0.24
N TRP A 37 -9.06 3.98 -0.47
CA TRP A 37 -7.75 3.84 0.15
C TRP A 37 -7.85 3.98 1.68
N PRO A 38 -7.05 3.22 2.44
CA PRO A 38 -6.91 3.48 3.87
C PRO A 38 -6.47 4.92 4.11
N GLU A 39 -6.85 5.48 5.26
CA GLU A 39 -6.45 6.82 5.63
C GLU A 39 -4.92 6.92 5.66
N PRO A 40 -4.31 7.97 5.06
CA PRO A 40 -2.87 8.15 5.09
C PRO A 40 -2.33 8.20 6.51
N LEU A 41 -1.15 7.60 6.71
CA LEU A 41 -0.50 7.63 8.01
C LEU A 41 -0.02 9.05 8.35
N PRO A 42 -0.04 9.42 9.64
CA PRO A 42 0.52 10.69 10.07
C PRO A 42 2.04 10.73 9.85
N PRO A 43 2.66 11.91 9.70
CA PRO A 43 4.11 12.02 9.71
C PRO A 43 4.72 11.39 10.98
N GLN A 44 5.85 10.71 10.83
CA GLN A 44 6.60 10.09 11.92
C GLN A 44 8.01 10.65 12.03
N ASP A 45 8.56 10.69 13.24
CA ASP A 45 9.93 11.20 13.50
C ASP A 45 11.00 10.14 13.17
N ASP A 46 10.75 8.90 13.56
CA ASP A 46 11.65 7.76 13.32
C ASP A 46 11.56 7.28 11.88
N TYR A 47 12.67 6.80 11.31
CA TYR A 47 12.68 6.28 9.94
C TYR A 47 11.78 5.07 9.74
N VAL A 48 11.73 4.18 10.74
CA VAL A 48 11.00 2.91 10.72
C VAL A 48 10.32 2.74 12.08
N LEU A 49 9.02 2.46 12.06
CA LEU A 49 8.22 2.06 13.22
C LEU A 49 7.51 0.75 12.89
N GLY A 50 7.24 -0.07 13.88
CA GLY A 50 6.49 -1.30 13.66
C GLY A 50 6.68 -2.34 14.76
N ASP A 51 5.93 -3.42 14.62
CA ASP A 51 5.99 -4.60 15.45
C ASP A 51 5.66 -5.86 14.65
N SER A 52 6.18 -6.98 15.14
CA SER A 52 5.98 -8.31 14.53
C SER A 52 5.68 -9.33 15.62
N LEU A 53 4.69 -10.18 15.38
CA LEU A 53 4.25 -11.23 16.29
C LEU A 53 4.19 -12.58 15.57
N LEU A 54 5.01 -13.52 16.04
CA LEU A 54 4.88 -14.93 15.74
C LEU A 54 4.23 -15.65 16.92
N HIS A 55 3.05 -16.24 16.70
CA HIS A 55 2.36 -17.04 17.70
C HIS A 55 2.33 -18.51 17.26
N ILE A 56 3.09 -19.38 17.93
CA ILE A 56 3.06 -20.83 17.72
C ILE A 56 2.03 -21.46 18.66
N TYR A 57 1.12 -22.26 18.12
CA TYR A 57 0.05 -22.91 18.87
C TYR A 57 0.45 -24.31 19.33
N GLY A 58 0.09 -24.63 20.58
CA GLY A 58 0.28 -25.96 21.14
C GLY A 58 1.74 -26.32 21.44
N PRO A 59 2.00 -27.58 21.87
CA PRO A 59 3.34 -28.01 22.21
C PRO A 59 4.15 -28.33 20.94
N ILE A 60 5.37 -27.80 20.85
CA ILE A 60 6.33 -28.12 19.79
C ILE A 60 7.00 -29.48 20.11
N SER A 61 6.28 -30.56 19.82
CA SER A 61 6.71 -31.93 20.12
C SER A 61 7.60 -32.51 19.02
N ALA A 62 8.21 -33.68 19.24
CA ALA A 62 8.92 -34.39 18.17
C ALA A 62 7.92 -35.04 17.20
N SER A 63 8.24 -35.02 15.90
CA SER A 63 7.45 -35.65 14.84
C SER A 63 5.97 -35.25 14.87
N SER A 64 5.68 -33.96 15.05
CA SER A 64 4.33 -33.41 15.20
C SER A 64 4.07 -32.25 14.26
N ASN A 65 2.80 -32.04 13.92
CA ASN A 65 2.37 -30.85 13.18
C ASN A 65 2.49 -29.61 14.06
N ILE A 66 2.89 -28.50 13.44
CA ILE A 66 2.94 -27.17 14.03
C ILE A 66 1.91 -26.31 13.31
N SER A 67 1.22 -25.47 14.09
CA SER A 67 0.42 -24.38 13.56
C SER A 67 0.90 -23.08 14.20
N ALA A 68 1.00 -22.03 13.41
CA ALA A 68 1.39 -20.72 13.90
C ALA A 68 0.65 -19.61 13.13
N THR A 69 0.63 -18.42 13.70
CA THR A 69 0.17 -17.19 13.04
C THR A 69 1.29 -16.18 13.05
N TRP A 70 1.47 -15.52 11.92
CA TRP A 70 2.35 -14.37 11.74
C TRP A 70 1.51 -13.11 11.56
N VAL A 71 1.89 -12.02 12.23
CA VAL A 71 1.33 -10.69 12.03
C VAL A 71 2.47 -9.69 12.09
N THR A 72 2.53 -8.76 11.14
CA THR A 72 3.44 -7.62 11.19
C THR A 72 2.72 -6.34 10.85
N ASN A 73 3.16 -5.24 11.46
CA ASN A 73 2.77 -3.89 11.08
C ASN A 73 4.05 -3.06 11.02
N ILE A 74 4.24 -2.34 9.92
CA ILE A 74 5.41 -1.50 9.71
C ILE A 74 5.01 -0.21 9.01
N SER A 75 5.60 0.89 9.46
CA SER A 75 5.50 2.19 8.82
C SER A 75 6.87 2.85 8.68
N LEU A 76 7.01 3.59 7.61
CA LEU A 76 8.24 4.19 7.13
C LEU A 76 7.98 5.65 6.84
N ARG A 77 8.96 6.48 7.18
CA ARG A 77 8.93 7.89 6.81
C ARG A 77 9.06 8.03 5.28
N ASP A 78 8.38 9.01 4.71
CA ASP A 78 8.31 9.21 3.26
C ASP A 78 9.67 9.49 2.58
N ASP A 79 10.65 10.03 3.32
CA ASP A 79 12.01 10.26 2.84
C ASP A 79 12.91 9.01 2.91
N TYR A 80 12.38 7.90 3.43
CA TYR A 80 13.05 6.61 3.45
C TYR A 80 12.67 5.82 2.19
N GLY A 81 13.65 5.63 1.29
CA GLY A 81 13.42 4.86 0.08
C GLY A 81 13.35 3.34 0.33
N VAL A 82 12.73 2.65 -0.60
CA VAL A 82 12.59 1.18 -0.64
C VAL A 82 13.54 0.56 -1.64
N ASP A 83 13.86 -0.72 -1.43
CA ASP A 83 14.68 -1.51 -2.35
C ASP A 83 13.87 -2.10 -3.53
N LEU A 84 12.55 -1.84 -3.59
CA LEU A 84 11.68 -2.22 -4.72
C LEU A 84 11.86 -1.32 -5.96
N LEU A 85 12.44 -0.13 -5.77
CA LEU A 85 12.67 0.85 -6.83
C LEU A 85 14.13 1.32 -6.80
N PRO A 86 14.71 1.76 -7.93
CA PRO A 86 16.05 2.35 -7.95
C PRO A 86 16.16 3.62 -7.08
N ASP A 87 17.40 4.07 -6.85
CA ASP A 87 17.68 5.38 -6.24
C ASP A 87 17.06 5.63 -4.86
N ARG A 88 17.20 4.65 -3.96
CA ARG A 88 16.71 4.68 -2.56
C ARG A 88 17.01 5.96 -1.77
N ALA A 89 18.11 6.64 -2.07
CA ALA A 89 18.51 7.87 -1.39
C ALA A 89 17.53 9.04 -1.62
N LEU A 90 16.61 8.94 -2.59
CA LEU A 90 15.62 9.96 -2.91
C LEU A 90 14.40 9.97 -1.97
N GLY A 91 14.14 8.87 -1.25
CA GLY A 91 12.89 8.68 -0.51
C GLY A 91 11.78 8.09 -1.38
N VAL A 92 10.80 7.43 -0.75
CA VAL A 92 9.81 6.63 -1.48
C VAL A 92 8.93 7.48 -2.41
N ARG A 93 8.57 8.72 -2.01
CA ARG A 93 7.72 9.59 -2.83
C ARG A 93 8.37 9.93 -4.16
N ALA A 94 9.64 10.30 -4.11
CA ALA A 94 10.43 10.64 -5.29
C ALA A 94 10.78 9.39 -6.12
N GLN A 95 10.97 8.24 -5.49
CA GLN A 95 11.13 6.97 -6.23
C GLN A 95 9.88 6.63 -7.03
N ILE A 96 8.68 6.75 -6.44
CA ILE A 96 7.42 6.47 -7.13
C ILE A 96 7.24 7.43 -8.31
N ASP A 97 7.33 8.73 -8.06
CA ASP A 97 7.21 9.78 -9.09
C ASP A 97 8.17 9.56 -10.27
N GLN A 98 9.44 9.18 -10.00
CA GLN A 98 10.44 9.01 -11.06
C GLN A 98 10.41 7.66 -11.78
N HIS A 99 10.00 6.58 -11.11
CA HIS A 99 10.14 5.22 -11.65
C HIS A 99 8.81 4.55 -11.99
N LEU A 100 7.71 5.02 -11.43
CA LEU A 100 6.35 4.59 -11.74
C LEU A 100 5.52 5.71 -12.37
N GLY A 101 5.99 6.96 -12.26
CA GLY A 101 5.33 8.16 -12.76
C GLY A 101 6.01 8.86 -13.93
N ASP A 102 5.69 10.15 -14.06
CA ASP A 102 6.25 11.03 -15.10
C ASP A 102 7.33 11.98 -14.59
N GLY A 103 7.64 11.96 -13.29
CA GLY A 103 8.71 12.74 -12.67
C GLY A 103 8.41 14.23 -12.60
N ASP A 104 7.14 14.63 -12.51
CA ASP A 104 6.72 16.03 -12.43
C ASP A 104 6.81 16.64 -11.02
N GLY A 105 7.21 15.83 -10.03
CA GLY A 105 7.35 16.23 -8.62
C GLY A 105 6.02 16.18 -7.86
N TRP A 106 4.99 15.53 -8.41
CA TRP A 106 3.68 15.38 -7.81
C TRP A 106 3.20 13.92 -7.83
N LEU A 107 3.06 13.35 -6.64
CA LEU A 107 2.57 11.98 -6.48
C LEU A 107 1.06 11.91 -6.72
N SER A 108 0.69 11.34 -7.86
CA SER A 108 -0.69 11.16 -8.33
C SER A 108 -1.28 9.80 -7.92
N ILE A 109 -2.61 9.68 -8.00
CA ILE A 109 -3.32 8.45 -7.62
C ILE A 109 -2.92 7.24 -8.49
N PRO A 110 -2.76 7.35 -9.83
CA PRO A 110 -2.29 6.23 -10.64
C PRO A 110 -0.91 5.70 -10.19
N GLU A 111 0.04 6.59 -9.91
CA GLU A 111 1.39 6.22 -9.49
C GLU A 111 1.39 5.55 -8.11
N ILE A 112 0.54 6.03 -7.21
CA ILE A 112 0.29 5.40 -5.90
C ILE A 112 -0.28 4.00 -6.08
N ALA A 113 -1.25 3.83 -6.99
CA ALA A 113 -1.86 2.52 -7.25
C ALA A 113 -0.83 1.52 -7.80
N ASP A 114 0.03 1.95 -8.73
CA ASP A 114 1.12 1.13 -9.27
C ASP A 114 2.12 0.74 -8.18
N PHE A 115 2.44 1.67 -7.27
CA PHE A 115 3.30 1.38 -6.12
C PHE A 115 2.67 0.36 -5.16
N VAL A 116 1.38 0.47 -4.89
CA VAL A 116 0.66 -0.49 -4.04
C VAL A 116 0.73 -1.88 -4.66
N SER A 117 0.44 -2.01 -5.96
CA SER A 117 0.56 -3.30 -6.66
C SER A 117 1.98 -3.86 -6.60
N LEU A 118 3.00 -3.01 -6.73
CA LEU A 118 4.40 -3.42 -6.59
C LEU A 118 4.71 -3.98 -5.20
N VAL A 119 4.20 -3.36 -4.14
CA VAL A 119 4.38 -3.84 -2.76
C VAL A 119 3.62 -5.15 -2.54
N GLU A 120 2.36 -5.24 -2.99
CA GLU A 120 1.55 -6.46 -2.88
C GLU A 120 2.18 -7.65 -3.60
N ASP A 121 2.71 -7.44 -4.81
CA ASP A 121 3.41 -8.46 -5.58
C ASP A 121 4.69 -8.92 -4.88
N ALA A 122 5.47 -7.98 -4.31
CA ALA A 122 6.66 -8.31 -3.53
C ALA A 122 6.35 -9.10 -2.26
N ARG A 123 5.14 -8.94 -1.70
CA ARG A 123 4.68 -9.67 -0.51
C ARG A 123 3.86 -10.93 -0.84
N ASN A 124 3.82 -11.35 -2.10
CA ASN A 124 3.23 -12.63 -2.52
C ASN A 124 4.14 -13.83 -2.20
N LEU A 125 4.42 -14.00 -0.91
CA LEU A 125 5.33 -15.00 -0.38
C LEU A 125 4.56 -16.27 0.01
N THR A 126 5.24 -17.42 0.03
CA THR A 126 4.60 -18.73 0.25
C THR A 126 5.00 -19.41 1.55
N ASP A 127 6.09 -18.96 2.18
CA ASP A 127 6.66 -19.62 3.35
C ASP A 127 7.29 -18.65 4.34
N SER A 128 7.56 -19.18 5.52
CA SER A 128 8.01 -18.45 6.71
C SER A 128 9.45 -17.95 6.64
N GLU A 129 10.28 -18.54 5.77
CA GLU A 129 11.66 -18.11 5.56
C GLU A 129 11.69 -16.89 4.65
N SER A 130 10.98 -16.96 3.52
CA SER A 130 10.83 -15.86 2.57
C SER A 130 10.13 -14.65 3.21
N LEU A 131 9.25 -14.90 4.19
CA LEU A 131 8.65 -13.86 5.02
C LEU A 131 9.63 -13.06 5.87
N GLY A 132 10.80 -13.61 6.13
CA GLY A 132 11.71 -13.09 7.13
C GLY A 132 11.27 -13.39 8.58
N CYS A 133 10.27 -14.27 8.82
CA CYS A 133 9.90 -14.60 10.20
C CYS A 133 10.89 -15.57 10.82
N CYS A 134 11.06 -16.73 10.19
CA CYS A 134 11.47 -17.90 10.94
C CYS A 134 11.58 -19.19 10.14
N VAL A 135 12.39 -20.12 10.68
CA VAL A 135 12.50 -21.50 10.25
C VAL A 135 12.43 -22.41 11.48
N VAL A 136 11.65 -23.48 11.44
CA VAL A 136 11.55 -24.45 12.54
C VAL A 136 12.22 -25.74 12.15
N ASP A 137 13.18 -26.21 12.95
CA ASP A 137 13.96 -27.43 12.69
C ASP A 137 14.60 -27.48 11.30
N TYR A 138 15.03 -26.32 10.78
CA TYR A 138 15.59 -26.14 9.43
C TYR A 138 14.59 -26.29 8.28
N LEU A 139 13.28 -26.31 8.56
CA LEU A 139 12.24 -26.28 7.54
C LEU A 139 11.34 -25.04 7.71
N PRO A 140 11.05 -24.31 6.63
CA PRO A 140 10.12 -23.19 6.69
C PRO A 140 8.68 -23.70 6.85
N LEU A 141 7.90 -23.00 7.66
CA LEU A 141 6.46 -23.19 7.75
C LEU A 141 5.81 -22.68 6.45
N GLN A 142 4.82 -23.41 5.99
CA GLN A 142 4.09 -23.13 4.75
C GLN A 142 2.81 -22.36 5.04
N MET A 143 2.48 -21.40 4.18
CA MET A 143 1.22 -20.67 4.25
C MET A 143 0.09 -21.49 3.62
N SER A 144 -1.01 -21.68 4.36
CA SER A 144 -2.14 -22.47 3.87
C SER A 144 -3.07 -21.69 2.92
N LYS A 145 -3.15 -20.36 3.11
CA LYS A 145 -4.06 -19.46 2.38
C LYS A 145 -3.35 -18.31 1.66
N GLY A 146 -2.00 -18.31 1.67
CA GLY A 146 -1.19 -17.15 1.27
C GLY A 146 -1.12 -16.09 2.36
N MET A 147 -0.51 -14.96 2.00
CA MET A 147 -0.38 -13.78 2.84
C MET A 147 -1.54 -12.81 2.61
N GLU A 148 -2.10 -12.27 3.68
CA GLU A 148 -2.95 -11.08 3.62
C GLU A 148 -2.07 -9.84 3.81
N VAL A 149 -2.11 -8.91 2.87
CA VAL A 149 -1.33 -7.65 2.91
C VAL A 149 -2.28 -6.48 2.73
N ILE A 150 -2.10 -5.45 3.56
CA ILE A 150 -2.83 -4.18 3.44
C ILE A 150 -1.78 -3.08 3.39
N VAL A 151 -1.64 -2.44 2.24
CA VAL A 151 -0.72 -1.31 2.03
C VAL A 151 -1.42 -0.01 2.38
N ILE A 152 -0.75 0.83 3.17
CA ILE A 152 -1.15 2.22 3.42
C ILE A 152 -0.15 3.10 2.68
N PRO A 153 -0.48 3.59 1.48
CA PRO A 153 0.48 4.30 0.64
C PRO A 153 0.76 5.73 1.15
N PRO A 154 1.83 6.38 0.65
CA PRO A 154 2.05 7.79 0.88
C PRO A 154 0.87 8.63 0.38
N ALA A 155 0.59 9.74 1.05
CA ALA A 155 -0.48 10.65 0.64
C ALA A 155 -0.23 11.24 -0.76
N ASN A 156 -1.27 11.49 -1.53
CA ASN A 156 -1.16 12.21 -2.80
C ASN A 156 -0.69 13.65 -2.59
N GLY A 157 0.11 14.16 -3.51
CA GLY A 157 0.66 15.53 -3.42
C GLY A 157 2.14 15.61 -3.73
N SER A 158 2.73 16.78 -3.50
CA SER A 158 4.15 17.04 -3.81
C SER A 158 5.09 15.99 -3.21
N VAL A 159 6.13 15.61 -3.94
CA VAL A 159 7.19 14.70 -3.46
C VAL A 159 7.97 15.24 -2.26
N GLU A 160 7.95 16.56 -2.03
CA GLU A 160 8.58 17.23 -0.88
C GLU A 160 7.69 17.23 0.37
N SER A 161 6.49 16.67 0.28
CA SER A 161 5.57 16.57 1.43
C SER A 161 6.11 15.59 2.46
N ASN A 162 5.97 15.95 3.74
CA ASN A 162 6.26 15.03 4.83
C ASN A 162 5.06 14.12 5.08
N GLY A 163 5.35 12.85 5.32
CA GLY A 163 4.35 11.83 5.59
C GLY A 163 4.99 10.54 6.04
N SER A 164 4.16 9.52 6.12
CA SER A 164 4.62 8.15 6.24
C SER A 164 3.70 7.24 5.43
N TRP A 165 4.20 6.04 5.19
CA TRP A 165 3.48 4.97 4.51
C TRP A 165 3.87 3.66 5.18
N GLY A 166 3.17 2.58 4.89
CA GLY A 166 3.46 1.31 5.52
C GLY A 166 2.61 0.19 4.99
N TRP A 167 2.71 -0.97 5.62
CA TRP A 167 1.80 -2.07 5.37
C TRP A 167 1.60 -2.90 6.63
N MET A 168 0.49 -3.62 6.63
CA MET A 168 0.19 -4.67 7.59
C MET A 168 0.15 -5.98 6.83
N GLU A 169 0.62 -7.05 7.46
CA GLU A 169 0.54 -8.37 6.88
C GLU A 169 0.19 -9.43 7.91
N SER A 170 -0.52 -10.48 7.48
CA SER A 170 -0.81 -11.63 8.33
C SER A 170 -0.94 -12.95 7.57
N ALA A 171 -0.44 -14.03 8.17
CA ALA A 171 -0.49 -15.36 7.56
C ALA A 171 -0.71 -16.47 8.60
N GLU A 172 -1.48 -17.48 8.19
CA GLU A 172 -1.57 -18.77 8.88
C GLU A 172 -0.48 -19.71 8.37
N LEU A 173 0.41 -20.11 9.28
CA LEU A 173 1.57 -20.94 9.01
C LEU A 173 1.38 -22.36 9.54
N SER A 174 1.86 -23.34 8.79
CA SER A 174 1.83 -24.76 9.19
C SER A 174 3.10 -25.50 8.80
N GLY A 175 3.48 -26.50 9.59
CA GLY A 175 4.68 -27.28 9.30
C GLY A 175 4.75 -28.55 10.13
N VAL A 176 5.90 -29.21 10.08
CA VAL A 176 6.18 -30.45 10.81
C VAL A 176 7.53 -30.36 11.50
N THR A 177 7.60 -30.81 12.76
CA THR A 177 8.86 -30.99 13.47
C THR A 177 9.51 -32.31 13.09
N ASP A 178 10.83 -32.38 13.21
CA ASP A 178 11.56 -33.63 13.03
C ASP A 178 11.56 -34.52 14.30
N SER A 179 12.35 -35.59 14.31
CA SER A 179 12.38 -36.56 15.41
C SER A 179 13.30 -36.20 16.59
N ARG A 180 13.98 -35.03 16.58
CA ARG A 180 14.85 -34.60 17.70
C ARG A 180 14.03 -34.36 18.99
N THR A 181 14.71 -34.18 20.11
CA THR A 181 14.06 -33.78 21.37
C THR A 181 14.22 -32.29 21.66
N THR A 182 15.26 -31.67 21.11
CA THR A 182 15.49 -30.22 21.12
C THR A 182 14.97 -29.61 19.84
N ARG A 183 14.17 -28.55 19.97
CA ARG A 183 13.61 -27.77 18.85
C ARG A 183 14.48 -26.55 18.57
N ILE A 184 14.61 -26.21 17.29
CA ILE A 184 15.31 -25.01 16.86
C ILE A 184 14.29 -24.10 16.18
N LEU A 185 14.18 -22.88 16.69
CA LEU A 185 13.53 -21.77 16.02
C LEU A 185 14.65 -20.84 15.58
N ASP A 186 14.89 -20.77 14.28
CA ASP A 186 15.79 -19.79 13.70
C ASP A 186 14.98 -18.57 13.29
N VAL A 187 15.49 -17.37 13.60
CA VAL A 187 14.88 -16.08 13.27
C VAL A 187 15.94 -15.26 12.55
N PRO A 188 15.65 -14.72 11.35
CA PRO A 188 16.60 -13.91 10.61
C PRO A 188 17.15 -12.76 11.46
N ARG A 189 18.49 -12.65 11.49
CA ARG A 189 19.22 -11.64 12.28
C ARG A 189 19.51 -10.36 11.50
N VAL A 190 19.37 -10.45 10.19
CA VAL A 190 19.50 -9.37 9.22
C VAL A 190 18.37 -9.55 8.22
N GLY A 191 17.80 -8.44 7.79
CA GLY A 191 16.76 -8.42 6.78
C GLY A 191 16.60 -7.02 6.21
N GLY A 192 16.06 -6.95 5.00
CA GLY A 192 15.50 -5.72 4.45
C GLY A 192 14.17 -5.36 5.12
N VAL A 193 13.80 -4.09 5.06
CA VAL A 193 12.44 -3.66 5.41
C VAL A 193 11.43 -4.24 4.41
N LEU A 194 11.83 -4.26 3.13
CA LEU A 194 11.24 -5.04 2.04
C LEU A 194 12.40 -5.74 1.34
N GLU A 195 12.29 -7.06 1.12
CA GLU A 195 13.26 -7.89 0.38
C GLU A 195 12.74 -8.29 -0.99
#